data_AF-A0A1W9M3L4-F1
#
_entry.id   AF-A0A1W9M3L4-F1
#
_cell.length_a   1.000
_cell.length_b   1.000
_cell.length_c   1.000
_cell.angle_alpha   90.00
_cell.angle_beta   90.00
_cell.angle_gamma   90.00
#
_symmetry.space_group_name_H-M   'P 1'
#
loop_
_entity.id
_entity.type
_entity.pdbx_description
1 polymer ?
#
loop_
_entity_poly.entity_id
_entity_poly.type
_entity_poly.pdbx_seq_one_letter_code
_entity_poly.pdbx_strand_id
1 'polypeptide(L)'
;MKILFVEDELSKNIPRITRLFSKYLSKKKIRKLEELEADESGYGAEPEEVKAIVEESGLIELEYRFPDALRKIIHHHSNYVLFIIDRNLVECGYEFSEIAGIDPKYSESQYEKFFEREGDYLLHKLLYSGVDVMRKFYFLTAYSAQNEIRGCEEIKTLIDFGKFNTENFIEKGGGKDFDCLCNVIENIGILNLQHENMPYLNILRKNIGERAAENLLKVLEEKDDEQRIGDNLKEMRNLYEQILKQASERIPNMKKSCENDRGNIVMGKITADWLSGNEHINIIIRNFFFSIKGIASDFGSHNNVKERSIYEPTGDTVNSLVYALKDVISWFGKICSKYPKI
;
A
#
# COMPACT_ATOMS: atom_id res chain seq x y z
N MET A 1 1.46 2.38 0.79
CA MET A 1 2.12 1.92 2.03
C MET A 1 2.14 0.40 2.09
N LYS A 2 3.18 -0.21 2.67
CA LYS A 2 3.36 -1.67 2.71
C LYS A 2 3.98 -2.19 4.01
N ILE A 3 3.97 -3.50 4.21
CA ILE A 3 4.79 -4.21 5.21
C ILE A 3 6.06 -4.69 4.51
N LEU A 4 7.23 -4.42 5.09
CA LEU A 4 8.47 -5.11 4.71
C LEU A 4 8.66 -6.29 5.67
N PHE A 5 8.60 -7.50 5.14
CA PHE A 5 8.86 -8.72 5.89
C PHE A 5 10.16 -9.35 5.39
N VAL A 6 11.14 -9.49 6.28
CA VAL A 6 12.46 -10.01 5.97
C VAL A 6 12.66 -11.33 6.71
N GLU A 7 12.85 -12.42 5.98
CA GLU A 7 13.02 -13.78 6.50
C GLU A 7 13.85 -14.56 5.48
N ASP A 8 14.97 -15.13 5.90
CA ASP A 8 15.89 -15.86 5.02
C ASP A 8 15.32 -17.22 4.58
N GLU A 9 14.62 -17.90 5.50
CA GLU A 9 13.99 -19.20 5.27
C GLU A 9 12.52 -19.10 4.77
N LEU A 10 12.25 -18.35 3.68
CA LEU A 10 10.87 -18.14 3.19
C LEU A 10 10.11 -19.45 2.93
N SER A 11 10.78 -20.41 2.27
CA SER A 11 10.17 -21.67 1.86
C SER A 11 9.81 -22.58 3.04
N LYS A 12 10.64 -22.57 4.11
CA LYS A 12 10.36 -23.34 5.33
C LYS A 12 9.31 -22.69 6.21
N ASN A 13 9.09 -21.38 6.05
CA ASN A 13 8.20 -20.58 6.89
C ASN A 13 6.88 -20.20 6.21
N ILE A 14 6.49 -20.90 5.13
CA ILE A 14 5.20 -20.71 4.45
C ILE A 14 4.01 -20.73 5.42
N PRO A 15 3.89 -21.65 6.41
CA PRO A 15 2.81 -21.62 7.39
C PRO A 15 2.76 -20.32 8.19
N ARG A 16 3.93 -19.80 8.59
CA ARG A 16 4.05 -18.57 9.37
C ARG A 16 3.61 -17.37 8.54
N ILE A 17 4.12 -17.25 7.31
CA ILE A 17 3.79 -16.19 6.36
C ILE A 17 2.28 -16.18 6.08
N THR A 18 1.72 -17.36 5.83
CA THR A 18 0.29 -17.55 5.58
C THR A 18 -0.55 -17.10 6.77
N ARG A 19 -0.16 -17.46 8.00
CA ARG A 19 -0.89 -17.07 9.20
C ARG A 19 -0.79 -15.56 9.47
N LEU A 20 0.42 -14.98 9.39
CA LEU A 20 0.65 -13.54 9.61
C LEU A 20 -0.16 -12.66 8.65
N PHE A 21 -0.23 -13.08 7.38
CA PHE A 21 -0.81 -12.27 6.32
C PHE A 21 -2.16 -12.79 5.82
N SER A 22 -2.79 -13.70 6.57
CA SER A 22 -4.05 -14.37 6.19
C SER A 22 -5.17 -13.39 5.80
N LYS A 23 -5.26 -12.23 6.49
CA LYS A 23 -6.20 -11.15 6.15
C LYS A 23 -5.99 -10.56 4.76
N TYR A 24 -4.73 -10.46 4.31
CA TYR A 24 -4.35 -9.78 3.07
C TYR A 24 -4.14 -10.76 1.90
N LEU A 25 -4.03 -12.05 2.18
CA LEU A 25 -3.92 -13.12 1.20
C LEU A 25 -5.30 -13.71 0.90
N SER A 26 -5.64 -13.81 -0.39
CA SER A 26 -6.89 -14.50 -0.76
C SER A 26 -6.77 -16.00 -0.53
N LYS A 27 -7.91 -16.69 -0.32
CA LYS A 27 -7.94 -18.16 -0.20
C LYS A 27 -7.22 -18.88 -1.34
N LYS A 28 -7.26 -18.31 -2.56
CA LYS A 28 -6.55 -18.84 -3.72
C LYS A 28 -5.03 -18.76 -3.55
N LYS A 29 -4.50 -17.66 -2.99
CA LYS A 29 -3.07 -17.47 -2.74
C LYS A 29 -2.59 -18.38 -1.60
N ILE A 30 -3.37 -18.45 -0.52
CA ILE A 30 -3.10 -19.35 0.61
C ILE A 30 -2.98 -20.80 0.10
N ARG A 31 -3.95 -21.26 -0.69
CA ARG A 31 -3.91 -22.60 -1.28
C ARG A 31 -2.68 -22.84 -2.16
N LYS A 32 -2.27 -21.86 -2.98
CA LYS A 32 -1.04 -21.99 -3.79
C LYS A 32 0.21 -22.13 -2.92
N LEU A 33 0.29 -21.39 -1.81
CA LEU A 33 1.39 -21.48 -0.87
C LEU A 33 1.40 -22.85 -0.18
N GLU A 34 0.25 -23.35 0.24
CA GLU A 34 0.10 -24.71 0.81
C GLU A 34 0.47 -25.81 -0.21
N GLU A 35 0.15 -25.63 -1.49
CA GLU A 35 0.54 -26.54 -2.57
C GLU A 35 2.07 -26.54 -2.80
N LEU A 36 2.74 -25.39 -2.66
CA LEU A 36 4.20 -25.29 -2.72
C LEU A 36 4.88 -25.94 -1.51
N GLU A 37 4.31 -25.78 -0.31
CA GLU A 37 4.82 -26.41 0.91
C GLU A 37 4.74 -27.94 0.85
N ALA A 38 3.66 -28.47 0.26
CA ALA A 38 3.41 -29.90 0.14
C ALA A 38 4.16 -30.57 -1.04
N ASP A 39 4.93 -29.83 -1.84
CA ASP A 39 5.68 -30.42 -2.94
C ASP A 39 6.87 -31.25 -2.44
N GLU A 40 6.69 -32.57 -2.44
CA GLU A 40 7.70 -33.56 -2.07
C GLU A 40 8.70 -33.88 -3.20
N SER A 41 8.73 -33.10 -4.29
CA SER A 41 9.62 -33.30 -5.46
C SER A 41 11.13 -33.34 -5.12
N GLY A 42 11.50 -32.95 -3.90
CA GLY A 42 12.87 -32.99 -3.37
C GLY A 42 13.68 -31.70 -3.59
N TYR A 43 13.12 -30.74 -4.33
CA TYR A 43 13.74 -29.43 -4.56
C TYR A 43 13.21 -28.34 -3.60
N GLY A 44 12.04 -28.55 -2.98
CA GLY A 44 11.39 -27.57 -2.12
C GLY A 44 10.85 -26.37 -2.92
N ALA A 45 10.02 -25.54 -2.28
CA ALA A 45 9.54 -24.31 -2.89
C ALA A 45 10.70 -23.32 -3.07
N GLU A 46 10.79 -22.66 -4.23
CA GLU A 46 11.78 -21.60 -4.42
C GLU A 46 11.34 -20.31 -3.70
N PRO A 47 12.22 -19.60 -2.98
CA PRO A 47 11.88 -18.37 -2.26
C PRO A 47 11.21 -17.30 -3.16
N GLU A 48 11.62 -17.23 -4.42
CA GLU A 48 11.09 -16.32 -5.43
C GLU A 48 9.62 -16.61 -5.77
N GLU A 49 9.19 -17.87 -5.73
CA GLU A 49 7.81 -18.25 -5.97
C GLU A 49 6.91 -17.83 -4.80
N VAL A 50 7.38 -18.07 -3.57
CA VAL A 50 6.70 -17.61 -2.34
C VAL A 50 6.55 -16.08 -2.38
N LYS A 51 7.65 -15.38 -2.69
CA LYS A 51 7.68 -13.93 -2.88
C LYS A 51 6.67 -13.46 -3.90
N ALA A 52 6.67 -14.02 -5.10
CA ALA A 52 5.75 -13.62 -6.17
C ALA A 52 4.27 -13.76 -5.77
N ILE A 53 3.91 -14.82 -5.05
CA ILE A 53 2.52 -15.05 -4.60
C ILE A 53 2.09 -14.03 -3.54
N VAL A 54 2.94 -13.78 -2.55
CA VAL A 54 2.62 -12.89 -1.42
C VAL A 54 2.58 -11.42 -1.88
N GLU A 55 3.57 -11.02 -2.68
CA GLU A 55 3.71 -9.65 -3.17
C GLU A 55 2.66 -9.25 -4.21
N GLU A 56 1.96 -10.20 -4.85
CA GLU A 56 0.84 -9.92 -5.77
C GLU A 56 -0.26 -9.08 -5.09
N SER A 57 -0.34 -9.07 -3.76
CA SER A 57 -1.29 -8.21 -3.03
C SER A 57 -0.93 -6.73 -3.13
N GLY A 58 0.34 -6.41 -3.36
CA GLY A 58 0.90 -5.06 -3.29
C GLY A 58 0.96 -4.47 -1.88
N LEU A 59 0.56 -5.23 -0.84
CA LEU A 59 0.51 -4.78 0.56
C LEU A 59 1.70 -5.26 1.39
N ILE A 60 2.28 -6.38 0.99
CA ILE A 60 3.42 -7.03 1.65
C ILE A 60 4.55 -7.11 0.62
N GLU A 61 5.75 -6.83 1.09
CA GLU A 61 7.00 -6.97 0.35
C GLU A 61 7.91 -7.92 1.12
N LEU A 62 8.35 -8.99 0.48
CA LEU A 62 9.19 -10.02 1.07
C LEU A 62 10.64 -9.84 0.65
N GLU A 63 11.56 -9.94 1.58
CA GLU A 63 12.99 -10.09 1.28
C GLU A 63 13.59 -11.24 2.06
N TYR A 64 14.47 -12.00 1.40
CA TYR A 64 15.18 -13.11 2.03
C TYR A 64 16.70 -12.91 2.01
N ARG A 65 17.18 -11.88 1.31
CA ARG A 65 18.58 -11.47 1.30
C ARG A 65 18.76 -10.16 2.05
N PHE A 66 19.77 -10.13 2.93
CA PHE A 66 20.11 -8.92 3.67
C PHE A 66 20.45 -7.70 2.79
N PRO A 67 21.27 -7.80 1.72
CA PRO A 67 21.53 -6.66 0.83
C PRO A 67 20.25 -6.02 0.27
N ASP A 68 19.28 -6.84 -0.14
CA ASP A 68 18.04 -6.36 -0.75
C ASP A 68 17.12 -5.68 0.27
N ALA A 69 17.03 -6.23 1.49
CA ALA A 69 16.36 -5.59 2.61
C ALA A 69 17.02 -4.25 3.01
N LEU A 70 18.36 -4.20 3.06
CA LEU A 70 19.11 -2.99 3.40
C LEU A 70 18.86 -1.88 2.37
N ARG A 71 18.88 -2.20 1.08
CA ARG A 71 18.61 -1.24 -0.01
C ARG A 71 17.24 -0.58 0.17
N LYS A 72 16.22 -1.37 0.52
CA LYS A 72 14.86 -0.85 0.76
C LYS A 72 14.78 0.03 1.99
N ILE A 73 15.47 -0.34 3.07
CA ILE A 73 15.50 0.48 4.29
C ILE A 73 16.19 1.82 4.03
N ILE A 74 17.34 1.83 3.35
CA ILE A 74 18.08 3.07 3.10
C ILE A 74 17.33 3.98 2.13
N HIS A 75 16.81 3.46 1.02
CA HIS A 75 16.26 4.30 -0.05
C HIS A 75 14.74 4.48 0.02
N HIS A 76 14.02 3.59 0.70
CA HIS A 76 12.57 3.46 0.56
C HIS A 76 11.83 3.21 1.89
N HIS A 77 12.44 3.42 3.06
CA HIS A 77 11.78 3.17 4.36
C HIS A 77 10.42 3.89 4.50
N SER A 78 10.25 5.07 3.88
CA SER A 78 8.99 5.83 3.89
C SER A 78 7.80 5.12 3.24
N ASN A 79 8.06 4.10 2.41
CA ASN A 79 7.00 3.32 1.75
C ASN A 79 6.38 2.28 2.68
N TYR A 80 7.01 2.02 3.83
CA TYR A 80 6.61 0.96 4.74
C TYR A 80 5.99 1.53 6.03
N VAL A 81 4.91 0.89 6.45
CA VAL A 81 4.20 1.17 7.70
C VAL A 81 4.62 0.24 8.82
N LEU A 82 5.20 -0.91 8.46
CA LEU A 82 5.67 -1.93 9.39
C LEU A 82 6.87 -2.65 8.79
N PHE A 83 7.85 -2.93 9.64
CA PHE A 83 9.03 -3.75 9.39
C PHE A 83 8.95 -4.96 10.31
N ILE A 84 8.97 -6.16 9.73
CA ILE A 84 9.05 -7.41 10.47
C ILE A 84 10.31 -8.09 9.96
N ILE A 85 11.31 -8.24 10.81
CA ILE A 85 12.65 -8.64 10.39
C ILE A 85 13.08 -9.84 11.21
N ASP A 86 13.47 -10.92 10.53
CA ASP A 86 14.22 -11.96 11.18
C ASP A 86 15.58 -11.45 11.62
N ARG A 87 15.88 -11.66 12.89
CA ARG A 87 17.08 -11.12 13.52
C ARG A 87 18.35 -11.74 12.94
N ASN A 88 18.28 -12.99 12.50
CA ASN A 88 19.37 -13.74 11.92
C ASN A 88 19.04 -13.97 10.43
N LEU A 89 19.85 -13.46 9.49
CA LEU A 89 19.62 -13.63 8.04
C LEU A 89 20.83 -14.34 7.43
N VAL A 90 21.04 -15.60 7.82
CA VAL A 90 22.31 -16.33 7.62
C VAL A 90 22.23 -17.32 6.46
N GLU A 91 21.03 -17.73 6.04
CA GLU A 91 20.89 -18.79 5.03
C GLU A 91 21.43 -18.36 3.65
N CYS A 92 21.25 -17.08 3.29
CA CYS A 92 21.71 -16.53 2.03
C CYS A 92 22.99 -15.69 2.21
N GLY A 93 24.14 -16.28 1.87
CA GLY A 93 25.41 -15.57 1.86
C GLY A 93 25.43 -14.33 0.97
N TYR A 94 26.26 -13.36 1.34
CA TYR A 94 26.48 -12.12 0.61
C TYR A 94 27.92 -11.64 0.79
N GLU A 95 28.44 -10.92 -0.20
CA GLU A 95 29.78 -10.36 -0.15
C GLU A 95 29.77 -8.97 0.52
N PHE A 96 30.85 -8.64 1.24
CA PHE A 96 31.01 -7.31 1.86
C PHE A 96 30.85 -6.17 0.83
N SER A 97 31.36 -6.36 -0.39
CA SER A 97 31.26 -5.36 -1.46
C SER A 97 29.83 -5.08 -1.90
N GLU A 98 28.91 -6.06 -1.80
CA GLU A 98 27.49 -5.85 -2.08
C GLU A 98 26.89 -4.86 -1.08
N ILE A 99 27.25 -5.01 0.21
CA ILE A 99 26.76 -4.13 1.27
C ILE A 99 27.40 -2.75 1.17
N ALA A 100 28.71 -2.67 0.99
CA ALA A 100 29.43 -1.41 0.85
C ALA A 100 28.95 -0.58 -0.37
N GLY A 101 28.49 -1.26 -1.43
CA GLY A 101 27.87 -0.60 -2.59
C GLY A 101 26.51 0.03 -2.29
N ILE A 102 25.79 -0.46 -1.27
CA ILE A 102 24.48 0.06 -0.85
C ILE A 102 24.64 1.10 0.26
N ASP A 103 25.48 0.80 1.24
CA ASP A 103 25.83 1.68 2.34
C ASP A 103 27.35 1.91 2.37
N PRO A 104 27.84 3.00 1.77
CA PRO A 104 29.27 3.32 1.77
C PRO A 104 29.86 3.55 3.17
N LYS A 105 29.02 3.71 4.20
CA LYS A 105 29.47 3.81 5.59
C LYS A 105 29.65 2.46 6.25
N TYR A 106 29.28 1.36 5.60
CA TYR A 106 29.48 0.01 6.10
C TYR A 106 30.95 -0.39 6.01
N SER A 107 31.56 -0.58 7.17
CA SER A 107 32.98 -0.92 7.35
C SER A 107 33.18 -2.40 7.65
N GLU A 108 34.40 -2.91 7.45
CA GLU A 108 34.75 -4.28 7.83
C GLU A 108 34.47 -4.55 9.32
N SER A 109 34.71 -3.59 10.21
CA SER A 109 34.38 -3.76 11.64
C SER A 109 32.87 -3.90 11.88
N GLN A 110 32.03 -3.25 11.05
CA GLN A 110 30.59 -3.43 11.13
C GLN A 110 30.17 -4.77 10.53
N TYR A 111 30.83 -5.24 9.47
CA TYR A 111 30.64 -6.58 8.96
C TYR A 111 30.91 -7.62 10.05
N GLU A 112 32.09 -7.62 10.66
CA GLU A 112 32.42 -8.54 11.76
C GLU A 112 31.43 -8.43 12.93
N LYS A 113 30.97 -7.22 13.24
CA LYS A 113 30.00 -7.00 14.32
C LYS A 113 28.62 -7.55 13.99
N PHE A 114 28.12 -7.40 12.77
CA PHE A 114 26.73 -7.68 12.42
C PHE A 114 26.52 -8.94 11.58
N PHE A 115 27.58 -9.58 11.11
CA PHE A 115 27.52 -10.88 10.42
C PHE A 115 26.78 -11.91 11.30
N GLU A 116 25.79 -12.59 10.73
CA GLU A 116 24.81 -13.49 11.39
C GLU A 116 23.74 -12.80 12.26
N ARG A 117 23.81 -11.49 12.45
CA ARG A 117 22.85 -10.64 13.19
C ARG A 117 22.48 -9.41 12.37
N GLU A 118 22.25 -9.62 11.09
CA GLU A 118 21.95 -8.59 10.11
C GLU A 118 20.73 -7.75 10.49
N GLY A 119 19.73 -8.37 11.13
CA GLY A 119 18.55 -7.67 11.63
C GLY A 119 18.88 -6.57 12.64
N ASP A 120 19.91 -6.75 13.47
CA ASP A 120 20.38 -5.73 14.41
C ASP A 120 20.92 -4.49 13.65
N TYR A 121 21.56 -4.69 12.49
CA TYR A 121 22.02 -3.60 11.61
C TYR A 121 20.86 -2.88 10.93
N LEU A 122 19.85 -3.62 10.47
CA LEU A 122 18.65 -3.04 9.86
C LEU A 122 17.89 -2.14 10.85
N LEU A 123 17.76 -2.58 12.12
CA LEU A 123 17.20 -1.76 13.19
C LEU A 123 18.01 -0.46 13.38
N HIS A 124 19.34 -0.57 13.45
CA HIS A 124 20.23 0.58 13.57
C HIS A 124 19.95 1.60 12.45
N LYS A 125 19.88 1.16 11.19
CA LYS A 125 19.62 2.08 10.07
C LYS A 125 18.27 2.76 10.13
N LEU A 126 17.23 2.06 10.55
CA LEU A 126 15.90 2.65 10.71
C LEU A 126 15.89 3.71 11.81
N LEU A 127 16.56 3.46 12.93
CA LEU A 127 16.71 4.43 14.02
C LEU A 127 17.42 5.71 13.55
N TYR A 128 18.56 5.58 12.87
CA TYR A 128 19.29 6.74 12.34
C TYR A 128 18.53 7.49 11.24
N SER A 129 17.60 6.81 10.56
CA SER A 129 16.70 7.42 9.57
C SER A 129 15.50 8.11 10.23
N GLY A 130 15.39 8.12 11.56
CA GLY A 130 14.31 8.77 12.31
C GLY A 130 12.98 8.00 12.26
N VAL A 131 13.01 6.70 11.94
CA VAL A 131 11.80 5.87 11.96
C VAL A 131 11.39 5.58 13.40
N ASP A 132 10.10 5.69 13.69
CA ASP A 132 9.50 5.27 14.97
C ASP A 132 9.49 3.74 15.10
N VAL A 133 10.65 3.16 15.44
CA VAL A 133 10.83 1.71 15.52
C VAL A 133 10.00 1.09 16.65
N MET A 134 9.68 1.84 17.71
CA MET A 134 8.84 1.35 18.80
C MET A 134 7.45 0.92 18.31
N ARG A 135 6.92 1.63 17.29
CA ARG A 135 5.60 1.34 16.72
C ARG A 135 5.65 0.58 15.40
N LYS A 136 6.78 0.65 14.68
CA LYS A 136 6.88 0.17 13.29
C LYS A 136 7.79 -1.02 13.10
N PHE A 137 8.50 -1.50 14.11
CA PHE A 137 9.52 -2.53 13.94
C PHE A 137 9.28 -3.73 14.84
N TYR A 138 9.38 -4.94 14.31
CA TYR A 138 9.31 -6.19 15.06
C TYR A 138 10.43 -7.13 14.64
N PHE A 139 11.09 -7.76 15.62
CA PHE A 139 12.01 -8.86 15.40
C PHE A 139 11.28 -10.19 15.44
N LEU A 140 11.61 -11.07 14.50
CA LEU A 140 11.42 -12.50 14.66
C LEU A 140 12.71 -13.11 15.19
N THR A 141 12.62 -13.98 16.19
CA THR A 141 13.80 -14.62 16.78
C THR A 141 13.47 -16.05 17.23
N ALA A 142 14.42 -16.97 17.06
CA ALA A 142 14.35 -18.31 17.65
C ALA A 142 14.84 -18.33 19.11
N TYR A 143 15.48 -17.25 19.57
CA TYR A 143 16.04 -17.12 20.91
C TYR A 143 15.23 -16.14 21.76
N SER A 144 15.22 -16.36 23.07
CA SER A 144 14.52 -15.47 23.99
C SER A 144 15.07 -14.04 23.94
N ALA A 145 14.21 -13.08 24.29
CA ALA A 145 14.50 -11.64 24.38
C ALA A 145 15.69 -11.29 25.31
N GLN A 146 16.30 -12.27 25.98
CA GLN A 146 17.47 -12.08 26.85
C GLN A 146 18.79 -11.92 26.09
N ASN A 147 18.83 -12.26 24.79
CA ASN A 147 20.04 -12.06 23.96
C ASN A 147 20.21 -10.58 23.57
N GLU A 148 21.28 -9.96 24.06
CA GLU A 148 21.59 -8.55 23.83
C GLU A 148 21.68 -8.19 22.33
N ILE A 149 21.08 -7.06 21.93
CA ILE A 149 21.18 -6.53 20.55
C ILE A 149 22.62 -6.09 20.28
N ARG A 150 23.22 -6.53 19.18
CA ARG A 150 24.59 -6.10 18.85
C ARG A 150 24.58 -4.59 18.56
N GLY A 151 25.48 -3.86 19.22
CA GLY A 151 25.47 -2.39 19.17
C GLY A 151 24.40 -1.73 20.05
N CYS A 152 23.84 -2.45 21.02
CA CYS A 152 22.87 -1.94 21.98
C CYS A 152 23.25 -0.65 22.68
N GLU A 153 24.54 -0.39 22.92
CA GLU A 153 24.98 0.83 23.63
C GLU A 153 24.58 2.11 22.91
N GLU A 154 24.60 2.11 21.57
CA GLU A 154 24.12 3.24 20.78
C GLU A 154 22.59 3.28 20.75
N ILE A 155 21.94 2.13 20.62
CA ILE A 155 20.47 2.00 20.50
C ILE A 155 19.74 2.36 21.80
N LYS A 156 20.29 1.99 22.96
CA LYS A 156 19.74 2.28 24.30
C LYS A 156 19.59 3.79 24.54
N THR A 157 20.36 4.63 23.84
CA THR A 157 20.24 6.10 23.94
C THR A 157 19.11 6.67 23.09
N LEU A 158 18.60 5.91 22.11
CA LEU A 158 17.63 6.36 21.12
C LEU A 158 16.21 5.86 21.40
N ILE A 159 16.06 4.76 22.14
CA ILE A 159 14.75 4.17 22.48
C ILE A 159 14.69 3.62 23.90
N ASP A 160 13.48 3.46 24.43
CA ASP A 160 13.25 2.67 25.64
C ASP A 160 13.44 1.18 25.34
N PHE A 161 14.67 0.71 25.56
CA PHE A 161 15.08 -0.64 25.23
C PHE A 161 14.35 -1.70 26.07
N GLY A 162 14.02 -1.39 27.33
CA GLY A 162 13.31 -2.32 28.20
C GLY A 162 11.92 -2.62 27.65
N LYS A 163 11.20 -1.56 27.25
CA LYS A 163 9.89 -1.68 26.60
C LYS A 163 10.00 -2.33 25.22
N PHE A 164 10.97 -1.94 24.40
CA PHE A 164 11.18 -2.52 23.07
C PHE A 164 11.40 -4.02 23.13
N ASN A 165 12.22 -4.48 24.07
CA ASN A 165 12.53 -5.89 24.24
C ASN A 165 11.29 -6.72 24.62
N THR A 166 10.33 -6.13 25.34
CA THR A 166 9.09 -6.80 25.72
C THR A 166 8.00 -6.75 24.65
N GLU A 167 7.96 -5.70 23.82
CA GLU A 167 6.84 -5.46 22.90
C GLU A 167 7.17 -5.83 21.44
N ASN A 168 8.43 -5.74 21.04
CA ASN A 168 8.85 -5.80 19.64
C ASN A 168 9.65 -7.08 19.31
N PHE A 169 9.99 -7.92 20.28
CA PHE A 169 10.59 -9.23 20.05
C PHE A 169 9.53 -10.33 20.02
N ILE A 170 9.45 -11.03 18.90
CA ILE A 170 8.47 -12.10 18.67
C ILE A 170 9.23 -13.42 18.56
N GLU A 171 9.03 -14.29 19.55
CA GLU A 171 9.62 -15.63 19.53
C GLU A 171 8.90 -16.51 18.50
N LYS A 172 9.66 -17.11 17.56
CA LYS A 172 9.13 -17.92 16.44
C LYS A 172 8.29 -19.14 16.89
N GLY A 173 8.39 -19.57 18.15
CA GLY A 173 7.56 -20.62 18.77
C GLY A 173 6.55 -20.12 19.83
N GLY A 174 6.58 -18.83 20.16
CA GLY A 174 5.72 -18.20 21.17
C GLY A 174 4.34 -17.88 20.60
N GLY A 175 3.35 -18.74 20.85
CA GLY A 175 2.00 -18.55 20.29
C GLY A 175 1.36 -17.20 20.63
N LYS A 176 1.57 -16.69 21.85
CA LYS A 176 1.00 -15.41 22.32
C LYS A 176 1.61 -14.19 21.64
N ASP A 177 2.93 -14.13 21.54
CA ASP A 177 3.63 -12.99 20.93
C ASP A 177 3.32 -12.94 19.43
N PHE A 178 3.26 -14.12 18.82
CA PHE A 178 2.84 -14.25 17.43
C PHE A 178 1.40 -13.76 17.20
N ASP A 179 0.45 -14.13 18.06
CA ASP A 179 -0.93 -13.63 17.98
C ASP A 179 -1.00 -12.11 18.21
N CYS A 180 -0.15 -11.56 19.07
CA CYS A 180 -0.01 -10.11 19.24
C CYS A 180 0.44 -9.44 17.93
N LEU A 181 1.45 -9.99 17.25
CA LEU A 181 1.92 -9.48 15.95
C LEU A 181 0.84 -9.56 14.87
N CYS A 182 0.09 -10.68 14.78
CA CYS A 182 -1.07 -10.79 13.89
C CYS A 182 -2.08 -9.67 14.17
N ASN A 183 -2.43 -9.45 15.44
CA ASN A 183 -3.34 -8.37 15.82
C ASN A 183 -2.81 -6.99 15.43
N VAL A 184 -1.51 -6.72 15.60
CA VAL A 184 -0.90 -5.47 15.15
C VAL A 184 -1.07 -5.30 13.64
N ILE A 185 -0.69 -6.31 12.85
CA ILE A 185 -0.79 -6.30 11.39
C ILE A 185 -2.23 -6.04 10.95
N GLU A 186 -3.19 -6.78 11.51
CA GLU A 186 -4.59 -6.70 11.12
C GLU A 186 -5.24 -5.34 11.46
N ASN A 187 -4.69 -4.60 12.41
CA ASN A 187 -5.22 -3.30 12.85
C ASN A 187 -4.48 -2.10 12.24
N ILE A 188 -3.62 -2.30 11.23
CA ILE A 188 -3.01 -1.19 10.49
C ILE A 188 -4.07 -0.56 9.57
N GLY A 189 -4.61 0.59 9.99
CA GLY A 189 -5.71 1.29 9.33
C GLY A 189 -5.50 1.52 7.83
N ILE A 190 -4.33 2.05 7.43
CA ILE A 190 -4.05 2.34 6.02
C ILE A 190 -3.94 1.07 5.15
N LEU A 191 -3.46 -0.05 5.70
CA LEU A 191 -3.42 -1.32 4.95
C LEU A 191 -4.81 -1.91 4.79
N ASN A 192 -5.65 -1.82 5.83
CA ASN A 192 -7.05 -2.23 5.74
C ASN A 192 -7.80 -1.40 4.70
N LEU A 193 -7.61 -0.08 4.73
CA LEU A 193 -8.20 0.84 3.76
C LEU A 193 -7.76 0.50 2.33
N GLN A 194 -6.48 0.21 2.11
CA GLN A 194 -5.97 -0.24 0.81
C GLN A 194 -6.58 -1.59 0.40
N HIS A 195 -6.66 -2.55 1.31
CA HIS A 195 -7.18 -3.90 1.04
C HIS A 195 -8.67 -3.87 0.65
N GLU A 196 -9.50 -3.18 1.43
CA GLU A 196 -10.94 -3.06 1.19
C GLU A 196 -11.27 -2.35 -0.13
N ASN A 197 -10.39 -1.46 -0.58
CA ASN A 197 -10.58 -0.66 -1.79
C ASN A 197 -9.73 -1.14 -2.98
N MET A 198 -9.07 -2.29 -2.85
CA MET A 198 -8.13 -2.81 -3.84
C MET A 198 -8.70 -2.92 -5.27
N PRO A 199 -9.97 -3.33 -5.49
CA PRO A 199 -10.55 -3.36 -6.84
C PRO A 199 -10.53 -1.99 -7.54
N TYR A 200 -10.83 -0.91 -6.82
CA TYR A 200 -10.85 0.44 -7.36
C TYR A 200 -9.43 0.97 -7.60
N LEU A 201 -8.53 0.73 -6.64
CA LEU A 201 -7.12 1.12 -6.75
C LEU A 201 -6.47 0.46 -7.95
N ASN A 202 -6.71 -0.84 -8.18
CA ASN A 202 -6.16 -1.57 -9.32
C ASN A 202 -6.67 -1.02 -10.66
N ILE A 203 -7.93 -0.61 -10.75
CA ILE A 203 -8.47 0.04 -11.95
C ILE A 203 -7.72 1.35 -12.22
N LEU A 204 -7.54 2.18 -11.19
CA LEU A 204 -6.87 3.48 -11.30
C LEU A 204 -5.38 3.32 -11.66
N ARG A 205 -4.64 2.47 -10.93
CA ARG A 205 -3.21 2.20 -11.21
C ARG A 205 -2.99 1.76 -12.65
N LYS A 206 -3.78 0.78 -13.10
CA LYS A 206 -3.63 0.18 -14.43
C LYS A 206 -3.98 1.14 -15.57
N ASN A 207 -4.98 2.00 -15.39
CA ASN A 207 -5.56 2.76 -16.51
C ASN A 207 -5.27 4.25 -16.48
N ILE A 208 -4.88 4.80 -15.33
CA ILE A 208 -4.59 6.24 -15.13
C ILE A 208 -3.17 6.42 -14.59
N GLY A 209 -2.81 5.70 -13.51
CA GLY A 209 -1.48 5.71 -12.89
C GLY A 209 -1.51 5.67 -11.36
N GLU A 210 -0.36 5.46 -10.72
CA GLU A 210 -0.24 5.30 -9.26
C GLU A 210 -0.77 6.52 -8.50
N ARG A 211 -0.45 7.73 -8.96
CA ARG A 211 -0.91 8.98 -8.35
C ARG A 211 -2.43 9.09 -8.24
N ALA A 212 -3.18 8.53 -9.20
CA ALA A 212 -4.64 8.51 -9.12
C ALA A 212 -5.15 7.58 -8.01
N ALA A 213 -4.48 6.43 -7.82
CA ALA A 213 -4.81 5.52 -6.72
C ALA A 213 -4.43 6.13 -5.37
N GLU A 214 -3.29 6.82 -5.27
CA GLU A 214 -2.87 7.57 -4.06
C GLU A 214 -3.86 8.68 -3.70
N ASN A 215 -4.32 9.45 -4.70
CA ASN A 215 -5.34 10.48 -4.48
C ASN A 215 -6.65 9.88 -3.96
N LEU A 216 -7.08 8.72 -4.47
CA LEU A 216 -8.28 8.05 -3.94
C LEU A 216 -8.05 7.60 -2.49
N LEU A 217 -6.89 7.01 -2.18
CA LEU A 217 -6.55 6.61 -0.81
C LEU A 217 -6.57 7.78 0.16
N LYS A 218 -5.98 8.91 -0.25
CA LYS A 218 -5.98 10.13 0.56
C LYS A 218 -7.40 10.61 0.87
N VAL A 219 -8.27 10.66 -0.15
CA VAL A 219 -9.69 10.99 0.05
C VAL A 219 -10.34 10.01 1.02
N LEU A 220 -10.09 8.71 0.88
CA LEU A 220 -10.67 7.69 1.74
C LEU A 220 -10.20 7.79 3.21
N GLU A 221 -8.94 8.16 3.42
CA GLU A 221 -8.34 8.33 4.75
C GLU A 221 -8.86 9.59 5.46
N GLU A 222 -9.04 10.67 4.70
CA GLU A 222 -9.40 11.99 5.23
C GLU A 222 -10.89 12.31 5.10
N LYS A 223 -11.73 11.38 4.60
CA LYS A 223 -13.15 11.64 4.27
C LYS A 223 -14.01 12.12 5.44
N ASP A 224 -13.63 11.73 6.66
CA ASP A 224 -14.37 12.05 7.89
C ASP A 224 -13.77 13.28 8.62
N ASP A 225 -12.70 13.88 8.09
CA ASP A 225 -12.13 15.13 8.63
C ASP A 225 -12.86 16.35 8.06
N GLU A 226 -13.60 17.04 8.93
CA GLU A 226 -14.38 18.23 8.58
C GLU A 226 -13.51 19.36 7.98
N GLN A 227 -12.25 19.47 8.39
CA GLN A 227 -11.33 20.50 7.88
C GLN A 227 -10.86 20.19 6.46
N ARG A 228 -10.98 18.94 6.03
CA ARG A 228 -10.52 18.44 4.73
C ARG A 228 -11.64 18.35 3.69
N ILE A 229 -12.89 18.67 4.03
CA ILE A 229 -14.05 18.54 3.11
C ILE A 229 -13.79 19.19 1.75
N GLY A 230 -13.38 20.46 1.71
CA GLY A 230 -13.13 21.17 0.45
C GLY A 230 -12.02 20.54 -0.39
N ASP A 231 -10.94 20.10 0.25
CA ASP A 231 -9.82 19.43 -0.41
C ASP A 231 -10.22 18.04 -0.94
N ASN A 232 -10.97 17.27 -0.15
CA ASN A 232 -11.50 15.97 -0.57
C ASN A 232 -12.40 16.11 -1.80
N LEU A 233 -13.29 17.11 -1.80
CA LEU A 233 -14.13 17.42 -2.96
C LEU A 233 -13.28 17.75 -4.20
N LYS A 234 -12.26 18.60 -4.04
CA LYS A 234 -11.33 18.94 -5.12
C LYS A 234 -10.60 17.72 -5.68
N GLU A 235 -10.09 16.84 -4.82
CA GLU A 235 -9.40 15.63 -5.24
C GLU A 235 -10.34 14.64 -5.96
N MET A 236 -11.56 14.46 -5.46
CA MET A 236 -12.58 13.66 -6.14
C MET A 236 -12.93 14.21 -7.52
N ARG A 237 -13.02 15.54 -7.67
CA ARG A 237 -13.23 16.18 -8.98
C ARG A 237 -12.06 15.89 -9.92
N ASN A 238 -10.82 16.06 -9.45
CA ASN A 238 -9.63 15.81 -10.26
C ASN A 238 -9.57 14.35 -10.74
N LEU A 239 -9.92 13.40 -9.88
CA LEU A 239 -10.00 11.98 -10.25
C LEU A 239 -11.09 11.73 -11.30
N TYR A 240 -12.27 12.30 -11.10
CA TYR A 240 -13.36 12.21 -12.06
C TYR A 240 -13.00 12.80 -13.43
N GLU A 241 -12.30 13.94 -13.47
CA GLU A 241 -11.78 14.54 -14.70
C GLU A 241 -10.77 13.62 -15.41
N GLN A 242 -9.84 13.01 -14.68
CA GLN A 242 -8.88 12.06 -15.24
C GLN A 242 -9.58 10.81 -15.82
N ILE A 243 -10.59 10.30 -15.12
CA ILE A 243 -11.41 9.17 -15.59
C ILE A 243 -12.09 9.52 -16.92
N LEU A 244 -12.77 10.67 -17.01
CA LEU A 244 -13.46 11.08 -18.23
C LEU A 244 -12.49 11.35 -19.38
N LYS A 245 -11.33 11.95 -19.10
CA LYS A 245 -10.28 12.12 -20.11
C LYS A 245 -9.84 10.78 -20.68
N GLN A 246 -9.48 9.82 -19.83
CA GLN A 246 -9.07 8.48 -20.28
C GLN A 246 -10.20 7.71 -20.98
N ALA A 247 -11.45 7.89 -20.54
CA ALA A 247 -12.60 7.30 -21.23
C ALA A 247 -12.78 7.89 -22.64
N SER A 248 -12.59 9.20 -22.81
CA SER A 248 -12.74 9.88 -24.10
C SER A 248 -11.70 9.46 -25.14
N GLU A 249 -10.51 9.07 -24.70
CA GLU A 249 -9.44 8.54 -25.54
C GLU A 249 -9.73 7.12 -26.03
N ARG A 250 -10.63 6.39 -25.35
CA ARG A 250 -10.93 4.97 -25.62
C ARG A 250 -12.29 4.76 -26.29
N ILE A 251 -13.32 5.49 -25.85
CA ILE A 251 -14.68 5.34 -26.36
C ILE A 251 -14.76 6.00 -27.75
N PRO A 252 -15.14 5.25 -28.80
CA PRO A 252 -15.27 5.81 -30.14
C PRO A 252 -16.20 7.03 -30.16
N ASN A 253 -15.79 8.08 -30.88
CA ASN A 253 -16.53 9.32 -31.07
C ASN A 253 -16.81 10.17 -29.82
N MET A 254 -16.43 9.72 -28.61
CA MET A 254 -16.65 10.49 -27.38
C MET A 254 -15.87 11.81 -27.41
N LYS A 255 -14.57 11.75 -27.73
CA LYS A 255 -13.70 12.93 -27.81
C LYS A 255 -14.30 14.02 -28.70
N LYS A 256 -14.64 13.66 -29.94
CA LYS A 256 -15.24 14.59 -30.93
C LYS A 256 -16.58 15.18 -30.47
N SER A 257 -17.38 14.42 -29.73
CA SER A 257 -18.74 14.82 -29.32
C SER A 257 -18.79 15.63 -28.03
N CYS A 258 -17.75 15.50 -27.19
CA CYS A 258 -17.74 16.02 -25.83
C CYS A 258 -16.62 17.04 -25.57
N GLU A 259 -15.77 17.36 -26.54
CA GLU A 259 -14.75 18.41 -26.39
C GLU A 259 -15.30 19.82 -26.61
N ASN A 260 -14.71 20.78 -25.92
CA ASN A 260 -14.87 22.20 -26.22
C ASN A 260 -13.88 22.65 -27.30
N ASP A 261 -14.00 23.92 -27.72
CA ASP A 261 -13.12 24.54 -28.72
C ASP A 261 -11.62 24.54 -28.35
N ARG A 262 -11.30 24.24 -27.08
CA ARG A 262 -9.92 24.11 -26.59
C ARG A 262 -9.42 22.66 -26.54
N GLY A 263 -10.20 21.70 -27.06
CA GLY A 263 -9.88 20.28 -27.04
C GLY A 263 -9.93 19.65 -25.65
N ASN A 264 -10.67 20.24 -24.71
CA ASN A 264 -10.88 19.68 -23.38
C ASN A 264 -12.28 19.08 -23.27
N ILE A 265 -12.40 17.93 -22.61
CA ILE A 265 -13.68 17.29 -22.35
C ILE A 265 -14.57 18.21 -21.49
N VAL A 266 -15.79 18.46 -21.95
CA VAL A 266 -16.79 19.27 -21.26
C VAL A 266 -17.43 18.45 -20.15
N MET A 267 -16.98 18.72 -18.93
CA MET A 267 -17.47 18.06 -17.72
C MET A 267 -18.96 18.36 -17.45
N GLY A 268 -19.68 17.36 -16.93
CA GLY A 268 -21.08 17.53 -16.51
C GLY A 268 -22.09 17.19 -17.60
N LYS A 269 -23.08 18.06 -17.80
CA LYS A 269 -24.30 17.74 -18.59
C LYS A 269 -24.01 17.18 -19.97
N ILE A 270 -23.18 17.84 -20.77
CA ILE A 270 -22.90 17.42 -22.15
C ILE A 270 -22.35 16.00 -22.18
N THR A 271 -21.27 15.74 -21.43
CA THR A 271 -20.65 14.41 -21.40
C THR A 271 -21.55 13.34 -20.79
N ALA A 272 -22.24 13.65 -19.69
CA ALA A 272 -23.13 12.70 -19.01
C ALA A 272 -24.35 12.33 -19.88
N ASP A 273 -24.98 13.31 -20.53
CA ASP A 273 -26.12 13.07 -21.42
C ASP A 273 -25.67 12.33 -22.68
N TRP A 274 -24.50 12.65 -23.24
CA TRP A 274 -23.96 11.91 -24.39
C TRP A 274 -23.67 10.45 -24.06
N LEU A 275 -22.99 10.18 -22.94
CA LEU A 275 -22.71 8.81 -22.49
C LEU A 275 -24.00 8.03 -22.22
N SER A 276 -25.03 8.69 -21.68
CA SER A 276 -26.33 8.07 -21.44
C SER A 276 -27.08 7.78 -22.74
N GLY A 277 -27.08 8.73 -23.69
CA GLY A 277 -27.74 8.57 -24.99
C GLY A 277 -27.09 7.53 -25.89
N ASN A 278 -25.80 7.23 -25.67
CA ASN A 278 -25.05 6.18 -26.37
C ASN A 278 -24.94 4.88 -25.54
N GLU A 279 -25.77 4.72 -24.49
CA GLU A 279 -25.86 3.51 -23.66
C GLU A 279 -24.54 3.09 -23.00
N HIS A 280 -23.61 4.04 -22.80
CA HIS A 280 -22.36 3.80 -22.09
C HIS A 280 -22.54 3.85 -20.57
N ILE A 281 -23.55 4.57 -20.09
CA ILE A 281 -23.93 4.65 -18.67
C ILE A 281 -25.44 4.53 -18.51
N ASN A 282 -25.87 4.07 -17.34
CA ASN A 282 -27.29 4.07 -16.95
C ASN A 282 -27.64 5.36 -16.17
N ILE A 283 -28.91 5.49 -15.78
CA ILE A 283 -29.41 6.65 -15.04
C ILE A 283 -28.71 6.87 -13.70
N ILE A 284 -28.25 5.80 -13.03
CA ILE A 284 -27.58 5.87 -11.73
C ILE A 284 -26.20 6.53 -11.90
N ILE A 285 -25.37 5.99 -12.78
CA ILE A 285 -24.03 6.54 -13.06
C ILE A 285 -24.13 7.96 -13.61
N ARG A 286 -25.14 8.23 -14.46
CA ARG A 286 -25.43 9.58 -14.94
C ARG A 286 -25.68 10.56 -13.78
N ASN A 287 -26.48 10.17 -12.79
CA ASN A 287 -26.75 11.01 -11.63
C ASN A 287 -25.50 11.20 -10.76
N PHE A 288 -24.67 10.16 -10.59
CA PHE A 288 -23.38 10.29 -9.90
C PHE A 288 -22.44 11.29 -10.58
N PHE A 289 -22.40 11.31 -11.92
CA PHE A 289 -21.62 12.30 -12.66
C PHE A 289 -22.07 13.73 -12.38
N PHE A 290 -23.39 13.95 -12.29
CA PHE A 290 -23.94 15.25 -11.92
C PHE A 290 -23.60 15.62 -10.48
N SER A 291 -23.80 14.71 -9.52
CA SER A 291 -23.53 14.98 -8.10
C SER A 291 -22.06 15.29 -7.85
N ILE A 292 -21.14 14.45 -8.36
CA ILE A 292 -19.69 14.68 -8.21
C ILE A 292 -19.31 16.02 -8.83
N LYS A 293 -19.74 16.29 -10.08
CA LYS A 293 -19.38 17.54 -10.76
C LYS A 293 -19.95 18.77 -10.06
N GLY A 294 -21.24 18.76 -9.71
CA GLY A 294 -21.93 19.90 -9.11
C GLY A 294 -21.31 20.24 -7.76
N ILE A 295 -21.38 19.31 -6.81
CA ILE A 295 -20.95 19.54 -5.43
C ILE A 295 -19.43 19.84 -5.39
N ALA A 296 -18.60 19.08 -6.11
CA ALA A 296 -17.17 19.31 -6.06
C ALA A 296 -16.71 20.58 -6.79
N SER A 297 -17.46 21.05 -7.81
CA SER A 297 -17.15 22.33 -8.46
C SER A 297 -17.50 23.50 -7.55
N ASP A 298 -18.68 23.44 -6.95
CA ASP A 298 -19.25 24.53 -6.14
C ASP A 298 -18.47 24.72 -4.83
N PHE A 299 -18.01 23.63 -4.20
CA PHE A 299 -17.37 23.70 -2.89
C PHE A 299 -15.88 23.32 -2.86
N GLY A 300 -15.36 22.68 -3.92
CA GLY A 300 -13.95 22.27 -3.98
C GLY A 300 -13.06 23.12 -4.89
N SER A 301 -13.62 23.87 -5.84
CA SER A 301 -12.83 24.61 -6.85
C SER A 301 -13.18 26.08 -6.97
N HIS A 302 -14.46 26.43 -6.85
CA HIS A 302 -14.94 27.79 -6.99
C HIS A 302 -15.55 28.24 -5.67
N ASN A 303 -14.69 28.48 -4.67
CA ASN A 303 -15.10 29.00 -3.36
C ASN A 303 -15.53 30.48 -3.49
N ASN A 304 -16.59 30.74 -4.24
CA ASN A 304 -17.18 32.07 -4.36
C ASN A 304 -17.92 32.37 -3.06
N VAL A 305 -17.23 33.04 -2.14
CA VAL A 305 -17.73 33.46 -0.81
C VAL A 305 -19.07 34.23 -0.90
N LYS A 306 -19.38 34.82 -2.07
CA LYS A 306 -20.60 35.60 -2.31
C LYS A 306 -21.84 34.77 -2.66
N GLU A 307 -21.69 33.48 -2.97
CA GLU A 307 -22.79 32.56 -3.33
C GLU A 307 -22.70 31.28 -2.50
N ARG A 308 -22.37 31.39 -1.21
CA ARG A 308 -22.43 30.22 -0.32
C ARG A 308 -23.87 29.72 -0.24
N SER A 309 -24.11 28.60 -0.92
CA SER A 309 -25.32 27.81 -0.77
C SER A 309 -25.60 27.58 0.71
N ILE A 310 -26.86 27.70 1.13
CA ILE A 310 -27.30 27.33 2.48
C ILE A 310 -27.10 25.83 2.80
N TYR A 311 -26.78 25.03 1.78
CA TYR A 311 -26.46 23.61 1.88
C TYR A 311 -24.95 23.41 1.75
N GLU A 312 -24.20 23.72 2.81
CA GLU A 312 -22.76 23.42 2.87
C GLU A 312 -22.55 21.89 2.95
N PRO A 313 -21.54 21.34 2.25
CA PRO A 313 -21.26 19.91 2.29
C PRO A 313 -20.78 19.48 3.68
N THR A 314 -21.30 18.34 4.13
CA THR A 314 -20.93 17.69 5.40
C THR A 314 -20.03 16.48 5.15
N GLY A 315 -19.51 15.85 6.21
CA GLY A 315 -18.86 14.54 6.11
C GLY A 315 -19.73 13.49 5.40
N ASP A 316 -21.05 13.48 5.64
CA ASP A 316 -21.99 12.60 4.94
C ASP A 316 -22.07 12.88 3.44
N THR A 317 -21.91 14.15 3.04
CA THR A 317 -21.85 14.54 1.63
C THR A 317 -20.60 13.96 0.98
N VAL A 318 -19.44 14.08 1.64
CA VAL A 318 -18.18 13.50 1.17
C VAL A 318 -18.29 11.97 1.08
N ASN A 319 -18.80 11.32 2.13
CA ASN A 319 -19.02 9.87 2.16
C ASN A 319 -19.94 9.41 1.02
N SER A 320 -21.04 10.11 0.76
CA SER A 320 -21.96 9.83 -0.35
C SER A 320 -21.26 9.93 -1.71
N LEU A 321 -20.42 10.95 -1.90
CA LEU A 321 -19.66 11.14 -3.13
C LEU A 321 -18.52 10.13 -3.31
N VAL A 322 -17.92 9.64 -2.21
CA VAL A 322 -16.96 8.54 -2.26
C VAL A 322 -17.61 7.28 -2.82
N TYR A 323 -18.82 6.92 -2.38
CA TYR A 323 -19.55 5.78 -2.94
C TYR A 323 -19.88 5.99 -4.41
N ALA A 324 -20.38 7.17 -4.77
CA ALA A 324 -20.63 7.53 -6.16
C ALA A 324 -19.35 7.39 -7.02
N LEU A 325 -18.22 7.88 -6.53
CA LEU A 325 -16.93 7.80 -7.23
C LEU A 325 -16.45 6.36 -7.40
N LYS A 326 -16.63 5.49 -6.40
CA LYS A 326 -16.32 4.05 -6.51
C LYS A 326 -17.12 3.37 -7.63
N ASP A 327 -18.39 3.71 -7.79
CA ASP A 327 -19.22 3.22 -8.90
C ASP A 327 -18.76 3.76 -10.25
N VAL A 328 -18.37 5.04 -10.32
CA VAL A 328 -17.76 5.63 -11.51
C VAL A 328 -16.45 4.93 -11.88
N ILE A 329 -15.58 4.63 -10.91
CA ILE A 329 -14.33 3.90 -11.14
C ILE A 329 -14.62 2.49 -11.65
N SER A 330 -15.61 1.80 -11.07
CA SER A 330 -16.03 0.47 -11.52
C SER A 330 -16.54 0.46 -12.96
N TRP A 331 -17.38 1.45 -13.30
CA TRP A 331 -17.82 1.68 -14.67
C TRP A 331 -16.64 1.91 -15.61
N PHE A 332 -15.70 2.76 -15.21
CA PHE A 332 -14.50 3.05 -16.00
C PHE A 332 -13.64 1.81 -16.23
N GLY A 333 -13.52 0.93 -15.23
CA GLY A 333 -12.87 -0.37 -15.38
C GLY A 333 -13.52 -1.21 -16.48
N LYS A 334 -14.86 -1.24 -16.56
CA LYS A 334 -15.59 -1.92 -17.64
C LYS A 334 -15.34 -1.30 -19.01
N ILE A 335 -15.30 0.03 -19.09
CA ILE A 335 -14.94 0.76 -20.33
C ILE A 335 -13.53 0.38 -20.77
N CYS A 336 -12.56 0.35 -19.87
CA CYS A 336 -11.18 0.00 -20.19
C CYS A 336 -11.02 -1.43 -20.69
N SER A 337 -11.83 -2.37 -20.17
CA SER A 337 -11.86 -3.75 -20.64
C SER A 337 -12.55 -3.88 -22.01
N LYS A 338 -13.61 -3.11 -22.25
CA LYS A 338 -14.34 -3.09 -23.54
C LYS A 338 -13.54 -2.42 -24.66
N TYR A 339 -12.77 -1.39 -24.31
CA TYR A 339 -11.95 -0.60 -25.22
C TYR A 339 -10.50 -0.54 -24.70
N PRO A 340 -9.71 -1.61 -24.92
CA PRO A 340 -8.31 -1.64 -24.52
C PRO A 340 -7.49 -0.58 -25.28
N LYS A 341 -6.41 -0.07 -24.67
CA LYS A 341 -5.44 0.77 -25.39
C LYS A 341 -4.80 -0.06 -26.48
N ILE A 342 -4.76 0.47 -27.70
CA ILE A 342 -4.05 -0.11 -28.85
C ILE A 342 -2.56 0.14 -28.67
#